data_AF-A0A832ZG88-F1
#
_entry.id   AF-A0A832ZG88-F1
#
_cell.length_a   1.000
_cell.length_b   1.000
_cell.length_c   1.000
_cell.angle_alpha   90.00
_cell.angle_beta   90.00
_cell.angle_gamma   90.00
#
_symmetry.space_group_name_H-M   'P 1'
#
loop_
_entity.id
_entity.type
_entity.pdbx_description
1 polymer ?
#
loop_
_entity_poly.entity_id
_entity_poly.type
_entity_poly.pdbx_seq_one_letter_code
_entity_poly.pdbx_strand_id
1 'polypeptide(L)' 'ERVLFKELQKVLDVTPGNLDSHLKTLERAGCIKMKKVFADRPRTAVEITDKGAEETGKYLRMLKKLLDQV' A
#
# COMPACT_ATOMS: atom_id res chain seq x y z
N GLU A 1 -0.96 -7.83 -8.09
CA GLU A 1 -2.39 -7.45 -8.18
C GLU A 1 -2.52 -5.93 -8.03
N ARG A 2 -3.50 -5.31 -8.71
CA ARG A 2 -3.66 -3.86 -8.78
C ARG A 2 -5.01 -3.45 -8.19
N VAL A 3 -5.01 -2.41 -7.37
CA VAL A 3 -6.18 -1.93 -6.60
C VAL A 3 -6.30 -0.41 -6.71
N LEU A 4 -7.51 0.14 -6.66
CA LEU A 4 -7.73 1.58 -6.72
C LEU A 4 -7.45 2.23 -5.37
N PHE A 5 -6.94 3.46 -5.39
CA PHE A 5 -6.70 4.26 -4.18
C PHE A 5 -7.94 4.34 -3.27
N LYS A 6 -9.14 4.54 -3.86
CA LYS A 6 -10.39 4.63 -3.12
C LYS A 6 -10.78 3.30 -2.46
N GLU A 7 -10.42 2.17 -3.07
CA GLU A 7 -10.68 0.85 -2.50
C GLU A 7 -9.76 0.61 -1.30
N LEU A 8 -8.46 0.91 -1.46
CA LEU A 8 -7.51 0.88 -0.34
C LEU A 8 -7.96 1.78 0.81
N GLN A 9 -8.38 3.00 0.50
CA GLN A 9 -8.85 3.96 1.50
C GLN A 9 -10.02 3.40 2.30
N LYS A 10 -10.99 2.77 1.62
CA LYS A 10 -12.16 2.17 2.25
C LYS A 10 -11.80 0.97 3.12
N VAL A 11 -10.89 0.11 2.67
CA VAL A 11 -10.49 -1.10 3.40
C VAL A 11 -9.65 -0.76 4.64
N LEU A 12 -8.78 0.25 4.54
CA LEU A 12 -7.88 0.64 5.62
C LEU A 12 -8.50 1.64 6.61
N ASP A 13 -9.68 2.19 6.28
CA ASP A 13 -10.40 3.20 7.08
C ASP A 13 -9.51 4.39 7.49
N VAL A 14 -8.84 4.98 6.49
CA VAL A 14 -7.93 6.13 6.68
C VAL A 14 -8.38 7.34 5.88
N THR A 15 -7.93 8.52 6.32
CA THR A 15 -8.14 9.75 5.56
C THR A 15 -7.35 9.72 4.24
N PRO A 16 -7.81 10.44 3.19
CA PRO A 16 -7.08 10.50 1.93
C PRO A 16 -5.65 11.03 2.07
N GLY A 17 -5.45 12.03 2.92
CA GLY A 17 -4.12 12.62 3.15
C GLY A 17 -3.16 11.64 3.82
N ASN A 18 -3.64 10.87 4.80
CA ASN A 18 -2.84 9.82 5.44
C ASN A 18 -2.42 8.76 4.42
N LEU A 19 -3.38 8.25 3.64
CA LEU A 19 -3.10 7.23 2.64
C LEU A 19 -2.11 7.72 1.56
N ASP A 20 -2.31 8.92 1.03
CA ASP A 20 -1.44 9.49 -0.02
C ASP A 20 0.02 9.65 0.47
N SER A 21 0.23 10.15 1.69
CA SER A 21 1.55 10.32 2.27
C SER A 21 2.30 8.99 2.42
N HIS A 22 1.61 7.96 2.92
CA HIS A 22 2.18 6.63 3.06
C HIS A 22 2.47 5.97 1.71
N LEU A 23 1.53 6.02 0.75
CA LEU A 23 1.73 5.45 -0.58
C LEU A 23 2.90 6.11 -1.32
N LYS A 24 3.04 7.45 -1.28
CA LYS A 24 4.20 8.13 -1.86
C LYS A 24 5.53 7.69 -1.24
N THR A 25 5.53 7.41 0.05
CA THR A 25 6.74 6.91 0.74
C THR A 25 7.07 5.49 0.31
N LEU A 26 6.06 4.61 0.23
CA LEU A 26 6.23 3.25 -0.27
C LEU A 26 6.64 3.22 -1.74
N GLU A 27 6.14 4.14 -2.57
CA GLU A 27 6.52 4.25 -3.97
C GLU A 27 7.98 4.70 -4.12
N ARG A 28 8.41 5.72 -3.37
CA ARG A 28 9.82 6.15 -3.34
C ARG A 28 10.77 5.05 -2.86
N ALA A 29 10.30 4.20 -1.94
CA ALA A 29 11.04 3.03 -1.49
C ALA A 29 11.03 1.86 -2.50
N GLY A 30 10.25 1.95 -3.58
CA GLY A 30 10.10 0.90 -4.59
C GLY A 30 9.24 -0.29 -4.14
N CYS A 31 8.47 -0.14 -3.06
CA CYS A 31 7.57 -1.17 -2.55
C CYS A 31 6.24 -1.24 -3.31
N ILE A 32 5.83 -0.14 -3.94
CA ILE A 32 4.64 -0.08 -4.78
C ILE A 32 4.93 0.70 -6.07
N LYS A 33 4.03 0.59 -7.05
CA LYS A 33 3.93 1.46 -8.21
C LYS A 33 2.55 2.14 -8.20
N MET A 34 2.52 3.45 -8.43
CA MET A 34 1.29 4.20 -8.61
C MET A 34 1.14 4.59 -10.09
N LYS A 35 -0.04 4.38 -10.64
CA LYS A 35 -0.35 4.74 -12.04
C LYS A 35 -1.70 5.42 -12.12
N LYS A 36 -1.77 6.51 -12.89
CA LYS A 36 -3.06 7.10 -13.27
C LYS A 36 -3.76 6.19 -14.28
N VAL A 37 -5.05 5.99 -14.08
CA VAL A 37 -5.95 5.27 -14.99
C VAL A 37 -6.96 6.27 -15.49
N PHE A 38 -7.01 6.42 -16.81
CA PHE A 38 -7.95 7.32 -17.46
C PHE A 38 -9.17 6.51 -17.84
N ALA A 39 -10.25 6.71 -17.09
CA ALA A 39 -11.60 6.33 -17.45
C ALA A 39 -12.43 7.62 -17.57
N ASP A 40 -13.69 7.59 -17.20
CA ASP A 40 -14.60 8.74 -17.01
C ASP A 40 -14.01 9.85 -16.10
N ARG A 41 -13.23 9.49 -15.08
CA ARG A 41 -12.42 10.41 -14.27
C ARG A 41 -11.04 9.80 -13.99
N PRO A 42 -9.96 10.59 -13.91
CA PRO A 42 -8.64 10.07 -13.56
C PRO A 42 -8.66 9.40 -12.18
N ARG A 43 -8.30 8.12 -12.12
CA ARG A 43 -8.16 7.36 -10.88
C ARG A 43 -6.70 7.00 -10.64
N THR A 44 -6.30 6.87 -9.39
CA THR A 44 -4.98 6.33 -9.04
C THR A 44 -5.14 4.85 -8.73
N ALA A 45 -4.34 4.02 -9.38
CA ALA A 45 -4.24 2.62 -9.05
C ALA A 45 -2.86 2.31 -8.50
N VAL A 46 -2.85 1.44 -7.51
CA VAL A 46 -1.71 1.03 -6.70
C VAL A 46 -1.44 -0.43 -6.97
N GLU A 47 -0.18 -0.77 -7.19
CA GLU A 47 0.28 -2.13 -7.44
C GLU A 47 1.48 -2.42 -6.54
N ILE A 48 1.43 -3.52 -5.79
CA ILE A 48 2.56 -3.96 -4.97
C ILE A 48 3.67 -4.52 -5.87
N THR A 49 4.93 -4.23 -5.55
CA THR A 49 6.09 -4.85 -6.22
C THR A 49 6.53 -6.12 -5.50
N ASP A 50 7.39 -6.91 -6.13
CA ASP A 50 7.99 -8.09 -5.46
C ASP A 50 8.77 -7.68 -4.20
N LYS A 51 9.52 -6.57 -4.27
CA LYS A 51 10.18 -5.96 -3.11
C LYS A 51 9.17 -5.61 -2.02
N GLY A 52 8.07 -4.96 -2.38
CA GLY A 52 7.03 -4.60 -1.42
C GLY A 52 6.42 -5.81 -0.74
N ALA A 53 6.10 -6.86 -1.50
CA ALA A 53 5.56 -8.10 -0.96
C ALA A 53 6.54 -8.79 0.00
N GLU A 54 7.83 -8.83 -0.34
CA GLU A 54 8.87 -9.39 0.52
C GLU A 54 9.00 -8.61 1.84
N GLU A 55 9.12 -7.29 1.77
CA GLU A 55 9.29 -6.42 2.93
C GLU A 55 8.05 -6.42 3.84
N THR A 56 6.84 -6.39 3.27
CA THR A 56 5.60 -6.56 4.04
C THR A 56 5.57 -7.92 4.74
N GLY A 57 5.97 -9.00 4.05
CA GLY A 57 6.07 -10.33 4.66
C GLY A 57 7.07 -10.37 5.82
N LYS A 58 8.24 -9.72 5.69
CA LYS A 58 9.22 -9.60 6.78
C LYS A 58 8.63 -8.85 7.97
N TYR A 59 7.97 -7.73 7.72
CA TYR A 59 7.33 -6.91 8.75
C TYR A 59 6.25 -7.68 9.51
N LEU A 60 5.36 -8.40 8.81
CA LEU A 60 4.32 -9.22 9.45
C LEU A 60 4.91 -10.36 10.29
N ARG A 61 5.99 -11.00 9.82
CA ARG A 61 6.69 -12.03 10.61
C ARG A 61 7.30 -11.44 11.88
N MET A 62 7.88 -10.25 11.81
CA MET A 62 8.43 -9.55 12.97
C MET A 62 7.33 -9.19 13.97
N LEU A 63 6.21 -8.61 13.51
CA LEU A 63 5.06 -8.31 14.36
C LEU A 63 4.52 -9.56 15.05
N LYS A 64 4.37 -10.66 14.31
CA LYS A 64 3.92 -11.94 14.88
C LYS A 64 4.85 -12.42 16.00
N LYS A 65 6.17 -12.39 15.77
CA LYS A 65 7.16 -12.77 16.79
C LYS A 65 7.06 -11.92 18.06
N LEU A 66 6.80 -10.62 17.92
CA LEU A 66 6.66 -9.72 19.08
C LEU A 66 5.39 -10.04 19.88
N LEU A 67 4.29 -10.39 19.20
CA LEU A 67 3.05 -10.79 19.86
C LEU A 67 3.17 -12.15 20.55
N ASP A 68 3.89 -13.11 19.94
CA ASP A 68 4.13 -14.44 20.52
C ASP A 68 5.06 -14.39 21.76
N GLN A 69 5.70 -13.25 22.03
CA GLN A 69 6.58 -13.01 23.19
C GLN A 69 5.86 -12.34 24.38
N VAL A 70 4.58 -12.01 24.23
CA VAL A 70 3.71 -11.45 25.28
C VAL A 70 2.85 -12.57 25.86
#